data_AF-A0A4Q0XBB7-F1
#
_entry.id   AF-A0A4Q0XBB7-F1
#
_cell.length_a   1.000
_cell.length_b   1.000
_cell.length_c   1.000
_cell.angle_alpha   90.00
_cell.angle_beta   90.00
_cell.angle_gamma   90.00
#
_symmetry.space_group_name_H-M   'P 1'
#
loop_
_entity.id
_entity.type
_entity.pdbx_description
1 polymer ?
#
loop_
_entity_poly.entity_id
_entity_poly.type
_entity_poly.pdbx_seq_one_letter_code
_entity_poly.pdbx_strand_id
1 'polypeptide(L)'
;MKTLYLLATLAICQISLCQNGLYISSGGALHNENSVITVVDGDFVNESATVLNGGTLQMKGLDGNPHDIELSHPNTIDYLELYGTSPVALKGQVTLNRELFFNDTSSFNLTTASHVTLGPTAEIVGESNTNPITGADGTYIKTTRNHTAGITNDFGLIGVVTYNGSASMGSTEIYRRYGALDINGNATVKRYYEINPTVNSGLNIETHFYISDVDLNGLERSKLAAYRSTDNGVTFTNEGGTPETFLHAVTNIDAFSIWAFADASTLSINPSDLEHSIWLFPNPANNQVNITSQFGTIVYAIELFYVTGQKISTPVLKNNTFDVGNLSDGIYYIKIQSQYGATTKKLMVKK
;
A
#
# COMPACT_ATOMS: atom_id res chain seq x y z
N MET A 1 -45.27 -67.72 32.55
CA MET A 1 -44.10 -67.13 31.86
C MET A 1 -44.63 -66.34 30.66
N LYS A 2 -44.64 -65.00 30.73
CA LYS A 2 -45.02 -64.14 29.59
C LYS A 2 -43.74 -63.53 29.03
N THR A 3 -43.38 -63.89 27.82
CA THR A 3 -42.20 -63.38 27.12
C THR A 3 -42.57 -62.08 26.42
N LEU A 4 -41.93 -60.98 26.81
CA LEU A 4 -42.10 -59.66 26.19
C LEU A 4 -40.96 -59.49 25.16
N TYR A 5 -41.30 -59.37 23.88
CA TYR A 5 -40.32 -59.05 22.84
C TYR A 5 -40.21 -57.54 22.70
N LEU A 6 -39.06 -56.98 23.08
CA LEU A 6 -38.71 -55.59 22.83
C LEU A 6 -38.14 -55.48 21.42
N LEU A 7 -38.91 -54.89 20.49
CA LEU A 7 -38.44 -54.57 19.16
C LEU A 7 -37.70 -53.21 19.23
N ALA A 8 -36.37 -53.25 19.26
CA ALA A 8 -35.55 -52.05 19.17
C ALA A 8 -35.35 -51.69 17.68
N THR A 9 -36.08 -50.69 17.20
CA THR A 9 -35.82 -50.08 15.89
C THR A 9 -34.62 -49.14 16.02
N LEU A 10 -33.45 -49.57 15.53
CA LEU A 10 -32.28 -48.71 15.38
C LEU A 10 -32.48 -47.84 14.14
N ALA A 11 -32.81 -46.56 14.32
CA ALA A 11 -32.79 -45.58 13.24
C ALA A 11 -31.33 -45.21 12.95
N ILE A 12 -30.75 -45.80 11.90
CA ILE A 12 -29.46 -45.35 11.37
C ILE A 12 -29.74 -44.05 10.61
N CYS A 13 -29.54 -42.92 11.28
CA CYS A 13 -29.47 -41.63 10.61
C CYS A 13 -28.11 -41.61 9.88
N GLN A 14 -28.10 -41.87 8.57
CA GLN A 14 -26.95 -41.56 7.75
C GLN A 14 -26.89 -40.04 7.60
N ILE A 15 -26.04 -39.40 8.40
CA ILE A 15 -25.59 -38.04 8.13
C ILE A 15 -24.61 -38.17 6.96
N SER A 16 -25.08 -37.97 5.75
CA SER A 16 -24.20 -37.70 4.62
C SER A 16 -23.60 -36.31 4.84
N LEU A 17 -22.40 -36.26 5.44
CA LEU A 17 -21.54 -35.09 5.31
C LEU A 17 -21.11 -35.06 3.84
N CYS A 18 -21.86 -34.32 3.01
CA CYS A 18 -21.41 -34.03 1.66
C CYS A 18 -20.20 -33.11 1.81
N GLN A 19 -19.00 -33.68 1.71
CA GLN A 19 -17.77 -32.92 1.64
C GLN A 19 -17.62 -32.45 0.19
N ASN A 20 -17.83 -31.17 -0.06
CA ASN A 20 -17.56 -30.60 -1.37
C ASN A 20 -16.08 -30.22 -1.42
N GLY A 21 -15.31 -30.83 -2.32
CA GLY A 21 -13.91 -30.46 -2.52
C GLY A 21 -12.96 -31.62 -2.80
N LEU A 22 -11.67 -31.29 -2.84
CA LEU A 22 -10.56 -32.23 -2.99
C LEU A 22 -9.57 -32.07 -1.84
N TYR A 23 -9.36 -33.15 -1.10
CA TYR A 23 -8.56 -33.16 0.13
C TYR A 23 -7.41 -34.16 0.00
N ILE A 24 -6.18 -33.64 -0.01
CA ILE A 24 -4.96 -34.43 -0.05
C ILE A 24 -4.40 -34.46 1.37
N SER A 25 -4.65 -35.57 2.07
CA SER A 25 -4.13 -35.78 3.42
C SER A 25 -2.60 -35.76 3.48
N SER A 26 -2.03 -35.54 4.67
CA SER A 26 -0.57 -35.44 4.90
C SER A 26 0.29 -36.57 4.28
N GLY A 27 -0.23 -37.79 4.18
CA GLY A 27 0.45 -38.94 3.55
C GLY A 27 0.08 -39.20 2.10
N GLY A 28 -0.84 -38.42 1.53
CA GLY A 28 -1.27 -38.52 0.15
C GLY A 28 -0.30 -37.82 -0.80
N ALA A 29 -0.48 -38.06 -2.10
CA ALA A 29 0.26 -37.36 -3.14
C ALA A 29 -0.68 -37.07 -4.32
N LEU A 30 -0.56 -35.89 -4.89
CA LEU A 30 -1.21 -35.52 -6.14
C LEU A 30 -0.19 -34.78 -7.01
N HIS A 31 0.12 -35.37 -8.16
CA HIS A 31 1.00 -34.75 -9.14
C HIS A 31 0.14 -34.04 -10.19
N ASN A 32 0.32 -32.73 -10.33
CA ASN A 32 -0.46 -31.91 -11.27
C ASN A 32 0.33 -31.49 -12.52
N GLU A 33 1.53 -32.05 -12.75
CA GLU A 33 2.36 -31.70 -13.90
C GLU A 33 1.60 -31.82 -15.24
N ASN A 34 1.36 -30.68 -15.90
CA ASN A 34 0.61 -30.55 -17.17
C ASN A 34 -0.83 -31.09 -17.14
N SER A 35 -1.49 -31.06 -15.98
CA SER A 35 -2.89 -31.49 -15.84
C SER A 35 -3.77 -30.40 -15.28
N VAL A 36 -5.09 -30.56 -15.39
CA VAL A 36 -6.09 -29.63 -14.85
C VAL A 36 -6.82 -30.31 -13.71
N ILE A 37 -6.78 -29.71 -12.52
CA ILE A 37 -7.64 -30.06 -11.39
C ILE A 37 -8.78 -29.05 -11.36
N THR A 38 -10.02 -29.53 -11.43
CA THR A 38 -11.20 -28.67 -11.28
C THR A 38 -11.93 -29.03 -10.00
N VAL A 39 -12.10 -28.04 -9.13
CA VAL A 39 -12.97 -28.14 -7.95
C VAL A 39 -14.21 -27.28 -8.20
N VAL A 40 -15.39 -27.87 -8.05
CA VAL A 40 -16.68 -27.20 -8.26
C VAL A 40 -17.40 -27.11 -6.91
N ASP A 41 -17.78 -25.88 -6.53
CA ASP A 41 -18.53 -25.57 -5.30
C ASP A 41 -17.97 -26.25 -4.04
N GLY A 42 -16.64 -26.24 -3.88
CA GLY A 42 -15.96 -26.83 -2.73
C GLY A 42 -14.50 -26.39 -2.56
N ASP A 43 -13.90 -26.89 -1.49
CA ASP A 43 -12.54 -26.52 -1.07
C ASP A 43 -11.46 -27.36 -1.75
N PHE A 44 -10.28 -26.77 -1.96
CA PHE A 44 -9.06 -27.51 -2.28
C PHE A 44 -8.12 -27.48 -1.08
N VAL A 45 -7.82 -28.65 -0.50
CA VAL A 45 -6.95 -28.76 0.67
C VAL A 45 -5.78 -29.69 0.34
N ASN A 46 -4.55 -29.18 0.47
CA ASN A 46 -3.32 -29.96 0.40
C ASN A 46 -2.53 -29.88 1.72
N GLU A 47 -2.72 -30.89 2.57
CA GLU A 47 -1.95 -31.09 3.81
C GLU A 47 -0.64 -31.86 3.56
N SER A 48 -0.46 -32.41 2.36
CA SER A 48 0.71 -33.22 2.04
C SER A 48 1.98 -32.38 1.95
N ALA A 49 3.10 -33.00 2.34
CA ALA A 49 4.43 -32.49 2.01
C ALA A 49 4.77 -32.68 0.52
N THR A 50 4.04 -33.55 -0.18
CA THR A 50 4.11 -33.66 -1.64
C THR A 50 3.27 -32.54 -2.24
N VAL A 51 3.95 -31.47 -2.64
CA VAL A 51 3.33 -30.26 -3.17
C VAL A 51 2.99 -30.41 -4.65
N LEU A 52 2.00 -29.65 -5.11
CA LEU A 52 1.77 -29.44 -6.53
C LEU A 52 3.01 -28.80 -7.16
N ASN A 53 3.26 -29.17 -8.42
CA ASN A 53 4.40 -28.69 -9.19
C ASN A 53 3.99 -28.50 -10.67
N GLY A 54 3.41 -27.34 -10.99
CA GLY A 54 2.89 -27.00 -12.33
C GLY A 54 1.42 -27.35 -12.51
N GLY A 55 0.94 -27.30 -13.75
CA GLY A 55 -0.47 -27.55 -14.11
C GLY A 55 -1.46 -26.45 -13.70
N THR A 56 -2.74 -26.73 -13.86
CA THR A 56 -3.83 -25.78 -13.61
C THR A 56 -4.69 -26.24 -12.44
N LEU A 57 -4.94 -25.33 -11.48
CA LEU A 57 -6.01 -25.46 -10.49
C LEU A 57 -7.16 -24.52 -10.89
N GLN A 58 -8.33 -25.08 -11.15
CA GLN A 58 -9.57 -24.33 -11.41
C GLN A 58 -10.49 -24.42 -10.20
N MET A 59 -10.84 -23.26 -9.63
CA MET A 59 -11.89 -23.14 -8.63
C MET A 59 -13.15 -22.60 -9.31
N LYS A 60 -14.20 -23.42 -9.40
CA LYS A 60 -15.49 -23.07 -10.00
C LYS A 60 -16.56 -22.95 -8.93
N GLY A 61 -16.70 -21.75 -8.36
CA GLY A 61 -17.73 -21.50 -7.36
C GLY A 61 -18.95 -20.83 -7.98
N LEU A 62 -19.92 -21.65 -8.34
CA LEU A 62 -21.19 -21.29 -8.97
C LEU A 62 -22.33 -21.10 -7.96
N ASP A 63 -22.14 -21.55 -6.72
CA ASP A 63 -23.13 -21.48 -5.65
C ASP A 63 -23.15 -20.15 -4.88
N GLY A 64 -22.12 -19.31 -5.06
CA GLY A 64 -21.96 -18.02 -4.39
C GLY A 64 -21.46 -18.12 -2.94
N ASN A 65 -21.20 -19.33 -2.43
CA ASN A 65 -20.63 -19.54 -1.10
C ASN A 65 -19.11 -19.36 -1.15
N PRO A 66 -18.46 -18.95 -0.05
CA PRO A 66 -17.01 -18.89 -0.01
C PRO A 66 -16.40 -20.31 -0.03
N HIS A 67 -15.29 -20.46 -0.76
CA HIS A 67 -14.49 -21.70 -0.82
C HIS A 67 -13.03 -21.41 -0.47
N ASP A 68 -12.31 -22.42 0.02
CA ASP A 68 -10.93 -22.32 0.45
C ASP A 68 -9.96 -23.04 -0.49
N ILE A 69 -8.77 -22.46 -0.65
CA ILE A 69 -7.54 -23.15 -1.06
C ILE A 69 -6.63 -23.18 0.17
N GLU A 70 -6.47 -24.34 0.80
CA GLU A 70 -5.62 -24.54 1.97
C GLU A 70 -4.38 -25.35 1.61
N LEU A 71 -3.20 -24.77 1.86
CA LEU A 71 -1.90 -25.33 1.50
C LEU A 71 -1.00 -25.32 2.73
N SER A 72 -0.81 -26.49 3.37
CA SER A 72 0.05 -26.61 4.55
C SER A 72 1.54 -26.44 4.22
N HIS A 73 1.92 -26.53 2.94
CA HIS A 73 3.27 -26.31 2.44
C HIS A 73 3.21 -25.41 1.19
N PRO A 74 4.29 -24.68 0.82
CA PRO A 74 4.31 -23.87 -0.39
C PRO A 74 4.15 -24.73 -1.65
N ASN A 75 3.09 -24.49 -2.42
CA ASN A 75 2.84 -25.21 -3.68
C ASN A 75 3.25 -24.36 -4.89
N THR A 76 3.58 -25.02 -6.01
CA THR A 76 3.81 -24.35 -7.29
C THR A 76 2.80 -24.87 -8.30
N ILE A 77 2.07 -23.98 -8.97
CA ILE A 77 1.16 -24.31 -10.08
C ILE A 77 1.44 -23.37 -11.25
N ASP A 78 1.07 -23.77 -12.46
CA ASP A 78 1.21 -22.89 -13.62
C ASP A 78 0.08 -21.87 -13.66
N TYR A 79 -1.16 -22.33 -13.50
CA TYR A 79 -2.36 -21.52 -13.58
C TYR A 79 -3.25 -21.70 -12.36
N LEU A 80 -3.73 -20.59 -11.79
CA LEU A 80 -4.86 -20.56 -10.88
C LEU A 80 -6.00 -19.81 -11.56
N GLU A 81 -7.09 -20.53 -11.85
CA GLU A 81 -8.23 -19.97 -12.57
C GLU A 81 -9.47 -19.95 -11.67
N LEU A 82 -10.08 -18.78 -11.54
CA LEU A 82 -11.28 -18.56 -10.74
C LEU A 82 -12.48 -18.31 -11.65
N TYR A 83 -13.54 -19.09 -11.45
CA TYR A 83 -14.79 -19.02 -12.22
C TYR A 83 -16.00 -18.80 -11.30
N GLY A 84 -17.06 -18.23 -11.86
CA GLY A 84 -18.30 -17.94 -11.16
C GLY A 84 -18.23 -16.69 -10.30
N THR A 85 -18.96 -16.70 -9.19
CA THR A 85 -19.19 -15.52 -8.33
C THR A 85 -18.69 -15.71 -6.91
N SER A 86 -18.35 -16.95 -6.53
CA SER A 86 -17.95 -17.31 -5.18
C SER A 86 -16.59 -16.72 -4.79
N PRO A 87 -16.43 -16.15 -3.59
CA PRO A 87 -15.13 -15.78 -3.07
C PRO A 87 -14.25 -17.02 -2.85
N VAL A 88 -12.96 -16.93 -3.19
CA VAL A 88 -11.97 -17.97 -2.91
C VAL A 88 -10.92 -17.43 -1.96
N ALA A 89 -10.75 -18.06 -0.81
CA ALA A 89 -9.75 -17.67 0.17
C ALA A 89 -8.50 -18.57 0.07
N LEU A 90 -7.32 -17.97 0.00
CA LEU A 90 -6.06 -18.67 0.13
C LEU A 90 -5.65 -18.72 1.60
N LYS A 91 -5.28 -19.92 2.05
CA LYS A 91 -4.63 -20.20 3.33
C LYS A 91 -3.30 -20.90 3.04
N GLY A 92 -2.21 -20.15 3.08
CA GLY A 92 -0.86 -20.67 2.82
C GLY A 92 -0.17 -20.01 1.63
N GLN A 93 0.77 -20.71 1.01
CA GLN A 93 1.69 -20.10 0.04
C GLN A 93 1.60 -20.80 -1.32
N VAL A 94 1.51 -20.00 -2.38
CA VAL A 94 1.48 -20.49 -3.76
C VAL A 94 2.43 -19.69 -4.65
N THR A 95 3.17 -20.40 -5.51
CA THR A 95 3.93 -19.82 -6.62
C THR A 95 3.20 -20.11 -7.93
N LEU A 96 3.00 -19.09 -8.75
CA LEU A 96 2.39 -19.18 -10.06
C LEU A 96 3.46 -19.02 -11.14
N ASN A 97 3.56 -19.96 -12.07
CA ASN A 97 4.49 -19.83 -13.20
C ASN A 97 3.88 -19.03 -14.37
N ARG A 98 2.55 -19.00 -14.46
CA ARG A 98 1.78 -18.31 -15.51
C ARG A 98 0.68 -17.46 -14.86
N GLU A 99 -0.61 -17.77 -14.98
CA GLU A 99 -1.63 -16.77 -14.64
C GLU A 99 -2.35 -17.05 -13.31
N LEU A 100 -2.65 -15.98 -12.57
CA LEU A 100 -3.84 -15.90 -11.71
C LEU A 100 -4.94 -15.27 -12.55
N PHE A 101 -5.90 -16.07 -13.01
CA PHE A 101 -6.89 -15.63 -13.99
C PHE A 101 -8.31 -15.62 -13.40
N PHE A 102 -8.91 -14.43 -13.38
CA PHE A 102 -10.30 -14.21 -13.03
C PHE A 102 -11.15 -14.27 -14.30
N ASN A 103 -11.84 -15.40 -14.51
CA ASN A 103 -12.68 -15.59 -15.70
C ASN A 103 -14.02 -14.86 -15.58
N ASP A 104 -14.51 -14.70 -14.35
CA ASP A 104 -15.81 -14.10 -14.02
C ASP A 104 -15.65 -13.11 -12.85
N THR A 105 -16.61 -13.07 -11.92
CA THR A 105 -16.64 -12.11 -10.81
C THR A 105 -16.23 -12.68 -9.44
N SER A 106 -15.68 -13.90 -9.40
CA SER A 106 -15.09 -14.49 -8.19
C SER A 106 -14.00 -13.59 -7.61
N SER A 107 -13.99 -13.36 -6.30
CA SER A 107 -12.92 -12.60 -5.63
C SER A 107 -11.88 -13.53 -5.02
N PHE A 108 -10.66 -13.02 -4.79
CA PHE A 108 -9.58 -13.79 -4.17
C PHE A 108 -9.14 -13.13 -2.87
N ASN A 109 -9.10 -13.88 -1.77
CA ASN A 109 -8.77 -13.34 -0.45
C ASN A 109 -7.53 -14.03 0.13
N LEU A 110 -6.49 -13.26 0.42
CA LEU A 110 -5.32 -13.74 1.15
C LEU A 110 -5.60 -13.69 2.66
N THR A 111 -5.74 -14.85 3.31
CA THR A 111 -5.91 -14.92 4.77
C THR A 111 -4.56 -14.79 5.48
N THR A 112 -4.56 -14.66 6.81
CA THR A 112 -3.32 -14.50 7.61
C THR A 112 -2.21 -15.48 7.20
N ALA A 113 -0.98 -14.98 7.06
CA ALA A 113 0.21 -15.71 6.60
C ALA A 113 0.16 -16.21 5.14
N SER A 114 -0.83 -15.79 4.35
CA SER A 114 -0.92 -16.17 2.94
C SER A 114 -0.07 -15.30 2.02
N HIS A 115 0.62 -15.96 1.09
CA HIS A 115 1.55 -15.32 0.16
C HIS A 115 1.39 -15.89 -1.26
N VAL A 116 1.40 -15.01 -2.26
CA VAL A 116 1.46 -15.39 -3.67
C VAL A 116 2.79 -14.93 -4.25
N THR A 117 3.49 -15.81 -4.95
CA THR A 117 4.67 -15.44 -5.75
C THR A 117 4.34 -15.60 -7.23
N LEU A 118 4.40 -14.51 -7.99
CA LEU A 118 4.32 -14.54 -9.44
C LEU A 118 5.73 -14.78 -9.99
N GLY A 119 5.90 -15.87 -10.71
CA GLY A 119 7.10 -16.15 -11.49
C GLY A 119 7.39 -15.06 -12.53
N PRO A 120 8.58 -15.09 -13.18
CA PRO A 120 9.03 -14.02 -14.07
C PRO A 120 8.12 -13.74 -15.26
N THR A 121 7.32 -14.73 -15.67
CA THR A 121 6.35 -14.66 -16.78
C THR A 121 4.90 -14.67 -16.31
N ALA A 122 4.67 -14.65 -14.99
CA ALA A 122 3.36 -14.87 -14.42
C ALA A 122 2.56 -13.58 -14.28
N GLU A 123 1.27 -13.58 -14.61
CA GLU A 123 0.43 -12.39 -14.66
C GLU A 123 -0.85 -12.54 -13.83
N ILE A 124 -1.35 -11.42 -13.30
CA ILE A 124 -2.71 -11.34 -12.75
C ILE A 124 -3.63 -10.82 -13.85
N VAL A 125 -4.60 -11.61 -14.27
CA VAL A 125 -5.47 -11.28 -15.40
C VAL A 125 -6.92 -11.23 -14.94
N GLY A 126 -7.63 -10.15 -15.29
CA GLY A 126 -9.06 -10.00 -15.05
C GLY A 126 -9.45 -9.40 -13.69
N GLU A 127 -8.49 -9.07 -12.81
CA GLU A 127 -8.79 -8.38 -11.55
C GLU A 127 -9.45 -7.01 -11.80
N SER A 128 -10.49 -6.69 -11.03
CA SER A 128 -11.17 -5.40 -11.02
C SER A 128 -11.86 -5.15 -9.67
N ASN A 129 -12.59 -4.04 -9.54
CA ASN A 129 -13.35 -3.74 -8.31
C ASN A 129 -14.55 -4.69 -8.06
N THR A 130 -14.99 -5.46 -9.05
CA THR A 130 -16.07 -6.47 -8.85
C THR A 130 -15.54 -7.85 -8.48
N ASN A 131 -14.25 -8.11 -8.68
CA ASN A 131 -13.52 -9.34 -8.39
C ASN A 131 -12.12 -9.03 -7.85
N PRO A 132 -12.03 -8.29 -6.73
CA PRO A 132 -10.75 -7.80 -6.23
C PRO A 132 -9.91 -8.94 -5.61
N ILE A 133 -8.59 -8.74 -5.61
CA ILE A 133 -7.72 -9.45 -4.67
C ILE A 133 -7.59 -8.61 -3.40
N THR A 134 -8.03 -9.19 -2.29
CA THR A 134 -7.93 -8.62 -0.94
C THR A 134 -6.98 -9.42 -0.07
N GLY A 135 -6.52 -8.85 1.04
CA GLY A 135 -5.64 -9.57 1.96
C GLY A 135 -5.74 -9.07 3.39
N ALA A 136 -5.49 -9.99 4.33
CA ALA A 136 -5.28 -9.67 5.73
C ALA A 136 -3.92 -8.97 5.94
N ASP A 137 -3.76 -8.29 7.08
CA ASP A 137 -2.52 -7.60 7.43
C ASP A 137 -1.30 -8.55 7.35
N GLY A 138 -0.26 -8.11 6.65
CA GLY A 138 0.99 -8.86 6.47
C GLY A 138 0.98 -9.88 5.33
N THR A 139 -0.15 -10.05 4.63
CA THR A 139 -0.20 -10.84 3.39
C THR A 139 0.33 -10.04 2.21
N TYR A 140 0.77 -10.74 1.15
CA TYR A 140 1.31 -10.08 -0.03
C TYR A 140 1.28 -10.95 -1.29
N ILE A 141 1.35 -10.26 -2.42
CA ILE A 141 1.76 -10.81 -3.71
C ILE A 141 3.13 -10.24 -4.04
N LYS A 142 4.05 -11.07 -4.55
CA LYS A 142 5.37 -10.59 -4.97
C LYS A 142 5.78 -11.09 -6.35
N THR A 143 6.67 -10.36 -7.01
CA THR A 143 7.37 -10.79 -8.22
C THR A 143 8.78 -10.21 -8.27
N THR A 144 9.65 -10.80 -9.10
CA THR A 144 10.96 -10.24 -9.43
C THR A 144 11.12 -10.21 -10.94
N ARG A 145 11.29 -9.02 -11.51
CA ARG A 145 11.40 -8.82 -12.95
C ARG A 145 12.45 -7.77 -13.29
N ASN A 146 13.01 -7.86 -14.49
CA ASN A 146 13.94 -6.86 -14.99
C ASN A 146 13.17 -5.68 -15.57
N HIS A 147 13.64 -4.47 -15.29
CA HIS A 147 13.15 -3.24 -15.90
C HIS A 147 14.27 -2.52 -16.66
N THR A 148 13.91 -1.98 -17.82
CA THR A 148 14.78 -1.24 -18.73
C THR A 148 14.25 0.18 -18.91
N ALA A 149 15.12 1.19 -18.83
CA ALA A 149 14.77 2.59 -19.00
C ALA A 149 13.99 2.85 -20.30
N GLY A 150 12.96 3.68 -20.24
CA GLY A 150 12.17 4.09 -21.40
C GLY A 150 11.23 3.02 -21.95
N ILE A 151 11.13 1.85 -21.30
CA ILE A 151 10.18 0.78 -21.65
C ILE A 151 9.13 0.69 -20.55
N THR A 152 7.86 0.73 -20.94
CA THR A 152 6.75 0.47 -20.01
C THR A 152 6.85 -0.95 -19.45
N ASN A 153 6.70 -1.09 -18.14
CA ASN A 153 6.73 -2.38 -17.47
C ASN A 153 5.59 -2.46 -16.45
N ASP A 154 4.76 -3.48 -16.58
CA ASP A 154 3.59 -3.73 -15.73
C ASP A 154 3.86 -4.71 -14.58
N PHE A 155 5.07 -5.27 -14.55
CA PHE A 155 5.51 -6.26 -13.58
C PHE A 155 4.51 -7.41 -13.38
N GLY A 156 3.87 -7.88 -14.46
CA GLY A 156 2.93 -9.00 -14.41
C GLY A 156 1.58 -8.59 -13.88
N LEU A 157 1.20 -7.33 -14.11
CA LEU A 157 -0.07 -6.75 -13.68
C LEU A 157 -0.26 -6.85 -12.16
N ILE A 158 0.84 -6.79 -11.39
CA ILE A 158 0.82 -6.89 -9.92
C ILE A 158 0.12 -5.70 -9.24
N GLY A 159 -0.17 -4.64 -10.00
CA GLY A 159 -0.77 -3.39 -9.52
C GLY A 159 0.18 -2.19 -9.57
N VAL A 160 1.34 -2.33 -10.22
CA VAL A 160 2.30 -1.24 -10.46
C VAL A 160 2.66 -1.24 -11.93
N VAL A 161 2.62 -0.08 -12.56
CA VAL A 161 3.13 0.12 -13.92
C VAL A 161 4.10 1.28 -13.92
N THR A 162 5.29 1.09 -14.49
CA THR A 162 6.27 2.16 -14.68
C THR A 162 6.30 2.61 -16.13
N TYR A 163 6.48 3.91 -16.32
CA TYR A 163 6.60 4.59 -17.61
C TYR A 163 7.85 5.46 -17.62
N ASN A 164 8.38 5.69 -18.82
CA ASN A 164 9.52 6.57 -19.04
C ASN A 164 10.74 6.09 -18.22
N GLY A 165 11.63 7.01 -17.81
CA GLY A 165 12.83 6.68 -17.03
C GLY A 165 14.13 7.02 -17.74
N SER A 166 15.06 7.60 -16.98
CA SER A 166 16.42 7.94 -17.44
C SER A 166 17.44 6.85 -17.14
N ALA A 167 17.13 5.94 -16.20
CA ALA A 167 17.97 4.81 -15.82
C ALA A 167 17.16 3.52 -15.63
N SER A 168 17.78 2.39 -15.97
CA SER A 168 17.17 1.07 -15.78
C SER A 168 17.26 0.66 -14.32
N MET A 169 16.13 0.34 -13.70
CA MET A 169 16.05 -0.25 -12.35
C MET A 169 16.79 -1.60 -12.22
N GLY A 170 17.03 -2.29 -13.33
CA GLY A 170 17.66 -3.62 -13.34
C GLY A 170 16.71 -4.68 -12.80
N SER A 171 17.24 -5.69 -12.10
CA SER A 171 16.39 -6.67 -11.41
C SER A 171 15.65 -5.96 -10.29
N THR A 172 14.32 -6.08 -10.28
CA THR A 172 13.44 -5.36 -9.36
C THR A 172 12.52 -6.33 -8.69
N GLU A 173 12.58 -6.39 -7.36
CA GLU A 173 11.62 -7.10 -6.54
C GLU A 173 10.47 -6.15 -6.17
N ILE A 174 9.23 -6.61 -6.37
CA ILE A 174 8.03 -5.84 -6.07
C ILE A 174 7.12 -6.68 -5.18
N TYR A 175 6.65 -6.06 -4.10
CA TYR A 175 5.58 -6.56 -3.26
C TYR A 175 4.36 -5.65 -3.38
N ARG A 176 3.21 -6.24 -3.67
CA ARG A 176 1.90 -5.68 -3.33
C ARG A 176 1.51 -6.24 -1.97
N ARG A 177 1.53 -5.40 -0.93
CA ARG A 177 1.29 -5.80 0.45
C ARG A 177 -0.10 -5.35 0.91
N TYR A 178 -0.67 -6.12 1.83
CA TYR A 178 -1.96 -5.82 2.43
C TYR A 178 -1.83 -5.52 3.93
N GLY A 179 -2.72 -4.64 4.37
CA GLY A 179 -2.76 -4.04 5.70
C GLY A 179 -2.56 -2.54 5.64
N ALA A 180 -3.19 -1.83 6.58
CA ALA A 180 -3.01 -0.40 6.72
C ALA A 180 -1.73 -0.10 7.51
N LEU A 181 -0.98 0.89 7.05
CA LEU A 181 0.12 1.49 7.81
C LEU A 181 -0.40 2.69 8.59
N ASP A 182 0.40 3.16 9.54
CA ASP A 182 0.13 4.38 10.29
C ASP A 182 1.07 5.50 9.81
N ILE A 183 0.49 6.63 9.44
CA ILE A 183 1.22 7.86 9.12
C ILE A 183 0.75 8.93 10.10
N ASN A 184 1.53 9.13 11.17
CA ASN A 184 1.27 10.11 12.22
C ASN A 184 -0.13 9.97 12.86
N GLY A 185 -0.56 8.75 13.17
CA GLY A 185 -1.86 8.46 13.76
C GLY A 185 -3.02 8.36 12.75
N ASN A 186 -2.73 8.42 11.45
CA ASN A 186 -3.73 8.26 10.39
C ASN A 186 -3.48 6.96 9.63
N ALA A 187 -4.52 6.14 9.51
CA ALA A 187 -4.46 4.91 8.74
C ALA A 187 -4.36 5.19 7.24
N THR A 188 -3.54 4.40 6.55
CA THR A 188 -3.44 4.42 5.09
C THR A 188 -4.54 3.58 4.44
N VAL A 189 -4.61 3.63 3.10
CA VAL A 189 -5.18 2.57 2.26
C VAL A 189 -4.60 1.21 2.71
N LYS A 190 -5.41 0.15 2.68
CA LYS A 190 -5.04 -1.22 3.10
C LYS A 190 -4.12 -1.95 2.11
N ARG A 191 -3.61 -1.24 1.10
CA ARG A 191 -2.68 -1.72 0.09
C ARG A 191 -1.53 -0.74 -0.03
N TYR A 192 -0.32 -1.26 0.01
CA TYR A 192 0.90 -0.51 -0.19
C TYR A 192 1.90 -1.34 -1.00
N TYR A 193 2.88 -0.68 -1.59
CA TYR A 193 3.87 -1.31 -2.45
C TYR A 193 5.26 -1.20 -1.85
N GLU A 194 6.03 -2.27 -1.91
CA GLU A 194 7.46 -2.24 -1.61
C GLU A 194 8.19 -2.60 -2.91
N ILE A 195 9.03 -1.70 -3.40
CA ILE A 195 9.71 -1.83 -4.69
C ILE A 195 11.21 -1.67 -4.45
N ASN A 196 11.95 -2.74 -4.69
CA ASN A 196 13.38 -2.86 -4.38
C ASN A 196 14.17 -3.15 -5.67
N PRO A 197 14.53 -2.12 -6.45
CA PRO A 197 15.34 -2.29 -7.65
C PRO A 197 16.83 -2.37 -7.31
N THR A 198 17.60 -3.13 -8.11
CA THR A 198 19.07 -3.19 -8.00
C THR A 198 19.74 -1.84 -8.25
N VAL A 199 19.16 -1.00 -9.11
CA VAL A 199 19.59 0.39 -9.35
C VAL A 199 18.47 1.29 -8.88
N ASN A 200 18.74 2.14 -7.88
CA ASN A 200 17.70 2.86 -7.16
C ASN A 200 18.01 4.35 -6.95
N SER A 201 18.53 5.01 -7.98
CA SER A 201 18.86 6.44 -7.93
C SER A 201 18.85 7.04 -9.34
N GLY A 202 18.37 8.28 -9.47
CA GLY A 202 18.34 9.00 -10.75
C GLY A 202 17.43 8.34 -11.79
N LEU A 203 16.40 7.64 -11.33
CA LEU A 203 15.50 6.88 -12.19
C LEU A 203 14.63 7.79 -13.06
N ASN A 204 14.11 8.89 -12.51
CA ASN A 204 13.16 9.79 -13.16
C ASN A 204 11.99 9.03 -13.85
N ILE A 205 11.35 8.15 -13.09
CA ILE A 205 10.28 7.26 -13.56
C ILE A 205 8.91 7.86 -13.22
N GLU A 206 7.95 7.70 -14.13
CA GLU A 206 6.53 7.85 -13.82
C GLU A 206 5.97 6.49 -13.42
N THR A 207 5.20 6.42 -12.33
CA THR A 207 4.61 5.18 -11.85
C THR A 207 3.13 5.34 -11.58
N HIS A 208 2.36 4.38 -12.05
CA HIS A 208 0.93 4.26 -11.75
C HIS A 208 0.76 3.11 -10.75
N PHE A 209 0.25 3.44 -9.56
CA PHE A 209 -0.06 2.48 -8.51
C PHE A 209 -1.55 2.20 -8.52
N TYR A 210 -1.95 0.99 -8.89
CA TYR A 210 -3.35 0.59 -8.95
C TYR A 210 -3.88 0.27 -7.54
N ILE A 211 -4.98 0.91 -7.17
CA ILE A 211 -5.58 0.78 -5.84
C ILE A 211 -7.05 0.43 -6.07
N SER A 212 -7.50 -0.70 -5.55
CA SER A 212 -8.92 -1.07 -5.61
C SER A 212 -9.74 -0.26 -4.60
N ASP A 213 -11.00 0.01 -4.92
CA ASP A 213 -11.89 0.74 -4.01
C ASP A 213 -12.10 0.02 -2.68
N VAL A 214 -12.04 -1.32 -2.67
CA VAL A 214 -12.19 -2.12 -1.44
C VAL A 214 -11.05 -1.89 -0.44
N ASP A 215 -9.90 -1.41 -0.92
CA ASP A 215 -8.73 -1.16 -0.08
C ASP A 215 -8.64 0.27 0.43
N LEU A 216 -9.53 1.18 0.00
CA LEU A 216 -9.47 2.59 0.36
C LEU A 216 -9.57 2.87 1.87
N ASN A 217 -9.99 1.88 2.68
CA ASN A 217 -10.05 2.01 4.14
C ASN A 217 -10.95 3.18 4.60
N GLY A 218 -12.01 3.47 3.84
CA GLY A 218 -12.89 4.62 4.10
C GLY A 218 -12.32 5.98 3.69
N LEU A 219 -11.11 6.04 3.13
CA LEU A 219 -10.51 7.25 2.58
C LEU A 219 -11.17 7.63 1.25
N GLU A 220 -11.25 8.93 0.99
CA GLU A 220 -11.75 9.43 -0.30
C GLU A 220 -10.62 9.41 -1.32
N ARG A 221 -10.78 8.63 -2.40
CA ARG A 221 -9.80 8.47 -3.47
C ARG A 221 -9.24 9.80 -4.00
N SER A 222 -10.12 10.79 -4.20
CA SER A 222 -9.77 12.13 -4.70
C SER A 222 -8.83 12.92 -3.77
N LYS A 223 -8.74 12.54 -2.50
CA LYS A 223 -7.92 13.20 -1.47
C LYS A 223 -6.61 12.47 -1.18
N LEU A 224 -6.35 11.35 -1.84
CA LEU A 224 -5.13 10.59 -1.58
C LEU A 224 -3.88 11.34 -2.07
N ALA A 225 -2.79 11.16 -1.34
CA ALA A 225 -1.42 11.42 -1.77
C ALA A 225 -0.58 10.16 -1.58
N ALA A 226 0.52 10.06 -2.34
CA ALA A 226 1.51 9.01 -2.18
C ALA A 226 2.53 9.41 -1.12
N TYR A 227 2.93 8.45 -0.31
CA TYR A 227 3.87 8.60 0.79
C TYR A 227 4.97 7.56 0.67
N ARG A 228 6.23 7.98 0.76
CA ARG A 228 7.39 7.10 0.65
C ARG A 228 8.12 6.99 1.99
N SER A 229 8.43 5.75 2.39
CA SER A 229 9.27 5.45 3.55
C SER A 229 10.57 4.79 3.12
N THR A 230 11.70 5.26 3.66
CA THR A 230 13.04 4.71 3.41
C THR A 230 13.64 4.01 4.64
N ASP A 231 12.85 3.87 5.71
CA ASP A 231 13.27 3.34 7.01
C ASP A 231 12.34 2.20 7.49
N ASN A 232 11.88 1.38 6.54
CA ASN A 232 11.00 0.22 6.77
C ASN A 232 9.64 0.58 7.39
N GLY A 233 9.04 1.68 6.95
CA GLY A 233 7.70 2.08 7.34
C GLY A 233 7.63 2.81 8.69
N VAL A 234 8.75 3.32 9.20
CA VAL A 234 8.78 4.07 10.47
C VAL A 234 8.42 5.53 10.23
N THR A 235 8.99 6.16 9.20
CA THR A 235 8.64 7.53 8.80
C THR A 235 8.30 7.61 7.31
N PHE A 236 7.44 8.56 6.97
CA PHE A 236 6.93 8.74 5.62
C PHE A 236 7.09 10.19 5.16
N THR A 237 7.56 10.37 3.93
CA THR A 237 7.61 11.65 3.23
C THR A 237 6.46 11.72 2.21
N ASN A 238 5.77 12.85 2.14
CA ASN A 238 4.75 13.08 1.11
C ASN A 238 5.43 13.27 -0.26
N GLU A 239 5.11 12.41 -1.21
CA GLU A 239 5.60 12.47 -2.60
C GLU A 239 4.50 12.97 -3.56
N GLY A 240 3.31 13.31 -3.05
CA GLY A 240 2.21 13.88 -3.80
C GLY A 240 1.59 12.91 -4.80
N GLY A 241 1.57 13.31 -6.07
CA GLY A 241 0.93 12.57 -7.16
C GLY A 241 -0.54 12.93 -7.38
N THR A 242 -1.14 12.28 -8.37
CA THR A 242 -2.49 12.55 -8.87
C THR A 242 -3.37 11.32 -8.70
N PRO A 243 -4.43 11.38 -7.88
CA PRO A 243 -5.39 10.29 -7.80
C PRO A 243 -6.28 10.24 -9.05
N GLU A 244 -6.50 9.03 -9.55
CA GLU A 244 -7.38 8.72 -10.68
C GLU A 244 -8.34 7.57 -10.31
N THR A 245 -9.32 7.29 -11.18
CA THR A 245 -10.45 6.38 -10.93
C THR A 245 -10.04 5.01 -10.35
N PHE A 246 -8.89 4.46 -10.74
CA PHE A 246 -8.40 3.14 -10.25
C PHE A 246 -6.92 3.13 -9.83
N LEU A 247 -6.23 4.26 -9.94
CA LEU A 247 -4.79 4.33 -9.70
C LEU A 247 -4.40 5.66 -9.07
N HIS A 248 -3.16 5.74 -8.59
CA HIS A 248 -2.50 6.97 -8.17
C HIS A 248 -1.22 7.14 -8.98
N ALA A 249 -1.12 8.22 -9.74
CA ALA A 249 0.02 8.49 -10.62
C ALA A 249 1.06 9.37 -9.90
N VAL A 250 2.32 8.97 -9.93
CA VAL A 250 3.44 9.72 -9.35
C VAL A 250 4.52 9.88 -10.42
N THR A 251 4.98 11.11 -10.64
CA THR A 251 6.01 11.43 -11.65
C THR A 251 7.34 11.78 -10.99
N ASN A 252 8.42 11.72 -11.77
CA ASN A 252 9.77 12.07 -11.33
C ASN A 252 10.26 11.24 -10.11
N ILE A 253 9.89 9.96 -10.04
CA ILE A 253 10.40 9.06 -9.00
C ILE A 253 11.88 8.79 -9.28
N ASP A 254 12.75 9.30 -8.42
CA ASP A 254 14.20 9.07 -8.50
C ASP A 254 14.67 7.80 -7.80
N ALA A 255 13.91 7.32 -6.82
CA ALA A 255 14.19 6.11 -6.06
C ALA A 255 12.91 5.50 -5.47
N PHE A 256 12.85 4.19 -5.40
CA PHE A 256 11.77 3.39 -4.82
C PHE A 256 12.12 2.86 -3.43
N SER A 257 11.08 2.50 -2.67
CA SER A 257 11.16 1.83 -1.37
C SER A 257 9.73 1.39 -1.01
N ILE A 258 9.23 1.70 0.18
CA ILE A 258 7.83 1.50 0.57
C ILE A 258 6.99 2.72 0.17
N TRP A 259 5.88 2.47 -0.53
CA TRP A 259 4.92 3.44 -1.03
C TRP A 259 3.52 3.14 -0.49
N ALA A 260 2.99 4.05 0.32
CA ALA A 260 1.66 3.97 0.90
C ALA A 260 0.81 5.18 0.49
N PHE A 261 -0.51 5.09 0.69
CA PHE A 261 -1.45 6.13 0.26
C PHE A 261 -2.34 6.53 1.43
N ALA A 262 -2.41 7.82 1.70
CA ALA A 262 -3.23 8.38 2.78
C ALA A 262 -3.85 9.70 2.32
N ASP A 263 -4.83 10.20 3.07
CA ASP A 263 -5.41 11.52 2.80
C ASP A 263 -4.31 12.60 2.88
N ALA A 264 -4.25 13.50 1.89
CA ALA A 264 -3.25 14.56 1.80
C ALA A 264 -3.28 15.51 3.00
N SER A 265 -4.42 15.62 3.69
CA SER A 265 -4.56 16.42 4.91
C SER A 265 -3.85 15.84 6.13
N THR A 266 -3.49 14.55 6.11
CA THR A 266 -2.75 13.89 7.21
C THR A 266 -1.34 14.46 7.44
N LEU A 267 -0.82 15.24 6.48
CA LEU A 267 0.40 16.04 6.59
C LEU A 267 0.21 17.53 6.31
N SER A 268 -1.03 18.03 6.29
CA SER A 268 -1.18 19.46 6.50
C SER A 268 -0.68 19.73 7.91
N ILE A 269 0.48 20.37 8.04
CA ILE A 269 0.81 21.08 9.27
C ILE A 269 -0.40 22.01 9.48
N ASN A 270 -1.22 21.75 10.50
CA ASN A 270 -2.33 22.65 10.76
C ASN A 270 -1.73 24.05 10.96
N PRO A 271 -2.43 25.15 10.63
CA PRO A 271 -1.90 26.48 10.87
C PRO A 271 -1.37 26.68 12.30
N SER A 272 -1.94 25.95 13.28
CA SER A 272 -1.43 25.84 14.65
C SER A 272 -0.06 25.18 14.74
N ASP A 273 0.18 24.08 14.04
CA ASP A 273 1.43 23.31 14.12
C ASP A 273 2.58 24.06 13.42
N LEU A 274 2.26 24.85 12.37
CA LEU A 274 3.24 25.70 11.67
C LEU A 274 3.62 26.90 12.52
N GLU A 275 2.65 27.44 13.26
CA GLU A 275 2.95 28.42 14.29
C GLU A 275 3.91 27.80 15.32
N HIS A 276 3.64 26.60 15.84
CA HIS A 276 4.50 26.02 16.88
C HIS A 276 5.86 25.49 16.37
N SER A 277 6.08 25.35 15.06
CA SER A 277 7.34 24.84 14.50
C SER A 277 8.38 25.91 14.19
N ILE A 278 8.04 27.20 14.32
CA ILE A 278 8.92 28.34 14.00
C ILE A 278 9.09 29.24 15.23
N TRP A 279 10.33 29.56 15.59
CA TRP A 279 10.67 30.44 16.70
C TRP A 279 11.57 31.60 16.26
N LEU A 280 11.41 32.73 16.95
CA LEU A 280 12.23 33.94 16.79
C LEU A 280 13.09 34.15 18.03
N PHE A 281 14.39 34.33 17.86
CA PHE A 281 15.29 34.60 18.98
C PHE A 281 16.44 35.56 18.62
N PRO A 282 16.86 36.44 19.53
CA PRO A 282 16.20 36.77 20.79
C PRO A 282 14.86 37.50 20.58
N ASN A 283 13.94 37.36 21.53
CA ASN A 283 12.67 38.11 21.58
C ASN A 283 12.34 38.38 23.07
N PRO A 284 12.57 39.59 23.63
CA PRO A 284 12.84 40.85 22.92
C PRO A 284 14.20 40.91 22.22
N ALA A 285 14.24 41.51 21.03
CA ALA A 285 15.42 41.70 20.21
C ALA A 285 15.99 43.13 20.34
N ASN A 286 17.31 43.27 20.27
CA ASN A 286 17.98 44.58 20.33
C ASN A 286 18.63 45.00 18.99
N ASN A 287 19.11 44.04 18.20
CA ASN A 287 19.87 44.33 16.98
C ASN A 287 19.56 43.35 15.83
N GLN A 288 19.51 42.04 16.10
CA GLN A 288 19.22 41.02 15.10
C GLN A 288 18.30 39.95 15.66
N VAL A 289 17.58 39.27 14.77
CA VAL A 289 16.69 38.14 15.09
C VAL A 289 17.01 36.97 14.18
N ASN A 290 17.11 35.79 14.78
CA ASN A 290 17.25 34.52 14.10
C ASN A 290 15.91 33.80 14.04
N ILE A 291 15.68 33.09 12.94
CA ILE A 291 14.53 32.22 12.74
C ILE A 291 15.02 30.78 12.81
N THR A 292 14.57 30.05 13.83
CA THR A 292 14.74 28.59 13.91
C THR A 292 13.45 27.90 13.55
N SER A 293 13.57 26.78 12.86
CA SER A 293 12.46 25.96 12.44
C SER A 293 12.73 24.47 12.73
N GLN A 294 11.66 23.70 12.95
CA GLN A 294 11.73 22.25 13.14
C GLN A 294 11.19 21.49 11.91
N PHE A 295 11.37 20.16 11.92
CA PHE A 295 10.80 19.23 10.93
C PHE A 295 11.16 19.54 9.48
N GLY A 296 12.36 20.06 9.22
CA GLY A 296 12.80 20.39 7.85
C GLY A 296 12.06 21.57 7.23
N THR A 297 11.37 22.39 8.03
CA THR A 297 10.68 23.60 7.54
C THR A 297 11.70 24.61 6.99
N ILE A 298 11.60 24.90 5.70
CA ILE A 298 12.42 25.84 4.94
C ILE A 298 11.67 27.17 4.87
N VAL A 299 12.26 28.21 5.46
CA VAL A 299 11.75 29.58 5.35
C VAL A 299 12.40 30.25 4.15
N TYR A 300 11.59 30.68 3.17
CA TYR A 300 12.12 31.33 1.96
C TYR A 300 11.78 32.83 1.87
N ALA A 301 10.82 33.33 2.67
CA ALA A 301 10.53 34.76 2.73
C ALA A 301 9.97 35.21 4.08
N ILE A 302 10.23 36.47 4.42
CA ILE A 302 9.65 37.15 5.58
C ILE A 302 9.16 38.55 5.21
N GLU A 303 8.12 39.02 5.90
CA GLU A 303 7.60 40.38 5.80
C GLU A 303 7.35 40.93 7.19
N LEU A 304 7.82 42.15 7.47
CA LEU A 304 7.66 42.80 8.78
C LEU A 304 6.59 43.89 8.73
N PHE A 305 5.79 44.00 9.78
CA PHE A 305 4.68 44.94 9.89
C PHE A 305 4.66 45.63 11.25
N TYR A 306 4.27 46.91 11.27
CA TYR A 306 3.84 47.58 12.49
C TYR A 306 2.53 46.97 13.02
N VAL A 307 2.20 47.21 14.29
CA VAL A 307 0.88 46.83 14.87
C VAL A 307 -0.31 47.45 14.14
N THR A 308 -0.09 48.52 13.37
CA THR A 308 -1.09 49.17 12.52
C THR A 308 -1.28 48.49 11.16
N GLY A 309 -0.52 47.43 10.85
CA GLY A 309 -0.56 46.70 9.59
C GLY A 309 0.29 47.31 8.46
N GLN A 310 0.97 48.43 8.71
CA GLN A 310 1.87 49.03 7.73
C GLN A 310 3.13 48.15 7.55
N LYS A 311 3.41 47.76 6.31
CA LYS A 311 4.60 46.97 5.93
C LYS A 311 5.89 47.79 6.09
N ILE A 312 6.92 47.13 6.60
CA ILE A 312 8.27 47.66 6.81
C ILE A 312 9.21 46.96 5.83
N SER A 313 10.06 47.72 5.15
CA SER A 313 11.13 47.15 4.32
C SER A 313 12.32 46.80 5.21
N THR A 314 12.55 45.51 5.47
CA THR A 314 13.72 45.01 6.19
C THR A 314 14.46 43.96 5.35
N PRO A 315 15.77 44.11 5.09
CA PRO A 315 16.53 43.13 4.33
C PRO A 315 16.67 41.83 5.13
N VAL A 316 16.39 40.70 4.48
CA VAL A 316 16.68 39.36 5.01
C VAL A 316 18.17 39.09 4.84
N LEU A 317 18.87 38.70 5.91
CA LEU A 317 20.30 38.37 5.87
C LEU A 317 20.49 36.88 5.57
N LYS A 318 21.70 36.50 5.13
CA LYS A 318 22.06 35.08 4.94
C LYS A 318 21.96 34.33 6.29
N ASN A 319 21.60 33.05 6.24
CA ASN A 319 21.44 32.14 7.39
C ASN A 319 20.24 32.44 8.31
N ASN A 320 19.05 32.68 7.75
CA ASN A 320 17.79 32.83 8.52
C ASN A 320 17.85 33.90 9.62
N THR A 321 18.65 34.95 9.41
CA THR A 321 18.80 36.07 10.32
C THR A 321 18.27 37.34 9.65
N PHE A 322 17.72 38.29 10.40
CA PHE A 322 17.36 39.61 9.89
C PHE A 322 17.67 40.72 10.90
N ASP A 323 17.93 41.92 10.36
CA ASP A 323 18.33 43.09 11.13
C ASP A 323 17.11 43.90 11.61
N VAL A 324 17.11 44.24 12.90
CA VAL A 324 16.09 45.08 13.55
C VAL A 324 16.70 46.32 14.22
N GLY A 325 18.00 46.56 14.07
CA GLY A 325 18.73 47.67 14.71
C GLY A 325 18.22 49.05 14.30
N ASN A 326 17.60 49.18 13.11
CA ASN A 326 17.00 50.43 12.64
C ASN A 326 15.54 50.63 13.10
N LEU A 327 14.96 49.68 13.83
CA LEU A 327 13.60 49.79 14.35
C LEU A 327 13.61 50.47 15.72
N SER A 328 12.52 51.18 16.05
CA SER A 328 12.30 51.75 17.38
C SER A 328 11.82 50.69 18.38
N ASP A 329 11.90 50.98 19.67
CA ASP A 329 11.32 50.12 20.70
C ASP A 329 9.82 49.94 20.48
N GLY A 330 9.34 48.69 20.48
CA GLY A 330 7.94 48.41 20.19
C GLY A 330 7.63 46.96 19.86
N ILE A 331 6.35 46.72 19.54
CA ILE A 331 5.83 45.43 19.08
C ILE A 331 5.68 45.47 17.55
N TYR A 332 6.05 44.37 16.91
CA TYR A 332 5.99 44.15 15.48
C TYR A 332 5.38 42.77 15.19
N TYR A 333 4.84 42.61 13.98
CA TYR A 333 4.42 41.31 13.46
C TYR A 333 5.30 40.92 12.28
N ILE A 334 5.76 39.67 12.27
CA ILE A 334 6.49 39.09 11.15
C ILE A 334 5.63 38.00 10.51
N LYS A 335 5.35 38.14 9.22
CA LYS A 335 4.76 37.09 8.40
C LYS A 335 5.89 36.27 7.80
N ILE A 336 5.85 34.97 8.00
CA ILE A 336 6.90 34.02 7.60
C ILE A 336 6.30 33.08 6.57
N GLN A 337 6.98 32.91 5.44
CA GLN A 337 6.57 32.04 4.33
C GLN A 337 7.50 30.82 4.28
N SER A 338 6.89 29.63 4.19
CA SER A 338 7.58 28.34 4.15
C SER A 338 6.96 27.42 3.10
N GLN A 339 7.59 26.27 2.81
CA GLN A 339 7.00 25.28 1.90
C GLN A 339 5.66 24.70 2.39
N TYR A 340 5.32 24.90 3.67
CA TYR A 340 4.07 24.45 4.28
C TYR A 340 3.02 25.57 4.45
N GLY A 341 3.30 26.79 3.98
CA GLY A 341 2.38 27.93 4.04
C GLY A 341 2.92 29.13 4.84
N ALA A 342 2.01 30.01 5.26
CA ALA A 342 2.32 31.27 5.93
C ALA A 342 1.90 31.26 7.40
N THR A 343 2.78 31.71 8.30
CA THR A 343 2.44 31.97 9.71
C THR A 343 2.83 33.39 10.12
N THR A 344 2.25 33.92 11.19
CA THR A 344 2.58 35.25 11.73
C THR A 344 3.06 35.13 13.16
N LYS A 345 4.17 35.79 13.48
CA LYS A 345 4.76 35.81 14.83
C LYS A 345 4.85 37.23 15.37
N LYS A 346 4.67 37.35 16.70
CA LYS A 346 4.89 38.59 17.43
C LYS A 346 6.38 38.75 17.76
N LEU A 347 6.93 39.90 17.42
CA LEU A 347 8.30 40.30 17.75
C LEU A 347 8.27 41.53 18.65
N MET A 348 9.07 41.54 19.71
CA MET A 348 9.31 42.70 20.55
C MET A 348 10.73 43.20 20.30
N VAL A 349 10.87 44.50 20.01
CA VAL A 349 12.17 45.18 19.90
C VAL A 349 12.36 46.06 21.14
N LYS A 350 13.50 45.93 21.80
CA LYS A 350 13.88 46.71 22.98
C LYS A 350 15.39 46.96 22.99
N LYS A 351 15.78 48.22 22.95
CA LYS A 351 17.19 48.67 22.95
C LYS A 351 17.76 48.90 24.34
#